data_AF-A0A960PDV2-F1
#
_entry.id   AF-A0A960PDV2-F1
#
_cell.length_a   1.000
_cell.length_b   1.000
_cell.length_c   1.000
_cell.angle_alpha   90.00
_cell.angle_beta   90.00
_cell.angle_gamma   90.00
#
_symmetry.space_group_name_H-M   'P 1'
#
loop_
_entity.id
_entity.type
_entity.pdbx_description
1 polymer ?
#
loop_
_entity_poly.entity_id
_entity_poly.type
_entity_poly.pdbx_seq_one_letter_code
_entity_poly.pdbx_strand_id
1 'polypeptide(L)'
;MRHYFEAFIDDVKSTHGSNLASVILYGSAAAGDFIPRESDYNILVALHKITPHELRNAHACMREWNKMGHPVPVYFTVGELQSAGDVFPIEFHQMEHARVVLYGEDVLAGISVSDKYLRHQTEFELRSK
;
A
#
# COMPACT_ATOMS: atom_id res chain seq x y z
N MET A 1 -13.98 12.49 2.50
CA MET A 1 -13.31 11.19 2.35
C MET A 1 -12.77 11.01 0.93
N ARG A 2 -13.61 11.00 -0.12
CA ARG A 2 -13.15 10.94 -1.53
C ARG A 2 -12.15 12.02 -1.94
N HIS A 3 -12.36 13.27 -1.51
CA HIS A 3 -11.55 14.40 -1.94
C HIS A 3 -10.06 14.34 -1.52
N TYR A 4 -9.74 13.73 -0.38
CA TYR A 4 -8.35 13.60 0.09
C TYR A 4 -7.56 12.61 -0.77
N PHE A 5 -8.21 11.51 -1.19
CA PHE A 5 -7.60 10.53 -2.08
C PHE A 5 -7.38 11.10 -3.47
N GLU A 6 -8.33 11.87 -4.01
CA GLU A 6 -8.19 12.51 -5.33
C GLU A 6 -6.96 13.42 -5.38
N ALA A 7 -6.81 14.33 -4.41
CA ALA A 7 -5.65 15.22 -4.33
C ALA A 7 -4.33 14.45 -4.17
N PHE A 8 -4.31 13.44 -3.30
CA PHE A 8 -3.14 12.58 -3.11
C PHE A 8 -2.76 11.82 -4.39
N ILE A 9 -3.74 11.25 -5.09
CA ILE A 9 -3.52 10.51 -6.34
C ILE A 9 -2.96 11.44 -7.41
N ASP A 10 -3.48 12.67 -7.52
CA ASP A 10 -2.97 13.65 -8.48
C ASP A 10 -1.54 14.12 -8.16
N ASP A 11 -1.19 14.27 -6.89
CA ASP A 11 0.18 14.54 -6.47
C ASP A 11 1.13 13.39 -6.82
N VAL A 12 0.73 12.14 -6.54
CA VAL A 12 1.53 10.94 -6.84
C VAL A 12 1.69 10.74 -8.35
N LYS A 13 0.63 10.98 -9.14
CA LYS A 13 0.68 10.97 -10.61
C LYS A 13 1.64 12.03 -11.14
N SER A 14 1.56 13.25 -10.62
CA SER A 14 2.44 14.34 -11.03
C SER A 14 3.89 14.08 -10.65
N THR A 15 4.12 13.40 -9.52
CA THR A 15 5.46 13.08 -9.00
C THR A 15 6.14 11.98 -9.82
N HIS A 16 5.43 10.90 -10.15
CA HIS A 16 6.03 9.70 -10.74
C HIS A 16 5.75 9.54 -12.23
N GLY A 17 4.77 10.26 -12.78
CA GLY A 17 4.43 10.24 -14.20
C GLY A 17 4.20 8.83 -14.74
N SER A 18 4.85 8.51 -15.86
CA SER A 18 4.74 7.19 -16.50
C SER A 18 5.37 6.04 -15.69
N ASN A 19 6.12 6.33 -14.62
CA ASN A 19 6.66 5.29 -13.74
C ASN A 19 5.61 4.76 -12.74
N LEU A 20 4.49 5.48 -12.56
CA LEU A 20 3.41 5.06 -11.67
C LEU A 20 2.55 3.97 -12.32
N ALA A 21 2.61 2.76 -11.78
CA ALA A 21 1.82 1.63 -12.26
C ALA A 21 0.43 1.59 -11.59
N SER A 22 0.38 1.79 -10.26
CA SER A 22 -0.87 1.68 -9.51
C SER A 22 -0.83 2.40 -8.16
N VAL A 23 -2.01 2.80 -7.68
CA VAL A 23 -2.25 3.26 -6.30
C VAL A 23 -3.42 2.44 -5.75
N ILE A 24 -3.20 1.74 -4.64
CA ILE A 24 -4.16 0.78 -4.09
C ILE A 24 -4.38 1.08 -2.61
N LEU A 25 -5.65 1.21 -2.22
CA LEU A 25 -6.07 1.22 -0.82
C LEU A 25 -6.25 -0.23 -0.37
N TYR A 26 -5.77 -0.57 0.82
CA TYR A 26 -5.96 -1.90 1.40
C TYR A 26 -6.29 -1.85 2.90
N GLY A 27 -6.65 -3.01 3.46
CA GLY A 27 -6.96 -3.15 4.88
C GLY A 27 -8.39 -2.70 5.24
N SER A 28 -8.61 -2.28 6.48
CA SER A 28 -9.96 -2.01 7.03
C SER A 28 -10.76 -0.98 6.23
N ALA A 29 -10.09 0.06 5.72
CA ALA A 29 -10.71 1.06 4.87
C ALA A 29 -11.23 0.49 3.53
N ALA A 30 -10.53 -0.50 2.97
CA ALA A 30 -10.95 -1.19 1.76
C ALA A 30 -12.01 -2.28 2.03
N ALA A 31 -11.98 -2.89 3.22
CA ALA A 31 -12.94 -3.91 3.64
C ALA A 31 -14.35 -3.34 3.96
N GLY A 32 -14.45 -2.03 4.19
CA GLY A 32 -15.69 -1.37 4.62
C GLY A 32 -15.85 -1.29 6.15
N ASP A 33 -14.90 -1.82 6.91
CA ASP A 33 -14.86 -1.80 8.38
C ASP A 33 -14.09 -0.59 8.92
N PHE A 34 -14.14 0.54 8.21
CA PHE A 34 -13.42 1.75 8.60
C PHE A 34 -14.03 2.39 9.84
N ILE A 35 -13.24 2.52 10.91
CA ILE A 35 -13.64 3.21 12.13
C ILE A 35 -12.98 4.60 12.14
N PRO A 36 -13.77 5.70 12.10
CA PRO A 36 -13.21 7.05 12.17
C PRO A 36 -12.33 7.24 13.41
N ARG A 37 -11.13 7.79 13.20
CA ARG A 37 -10.10 8.06 14.24
C ARG A 37 -9.36 6.84 14.81
N GLU A 38 -9.76 5.62 14.46
CA GLU A 38 -9.08 4.39 14.89
C GLU A 38 -8.46 3.63 13.72
N SER A 39 -9.07 3.70 12.54
CA SER A 39 -8.57 3.06 11.33
C SER A 39 -7.66 3.97 10.52
N ASP A 40 -6.57 3.38 10.06
CA ASP A 40 -5.63 3.98 9.12
C ASP A 40 -6.07 3.78 7.66
N TYR A 41 -5.64 4.69 6.79
CA TYR A 41 -5.70 4.50 5.35
C TYR A 41 -4.38 3.92 4.84
N ASN A 42 -4.35 2.60 4.70
CA ASN A 42 -3.16 1.90 4.20
C ASN A 42 -3.13 1.97 2.67
N ILE A 43 -2.11 2.62 2.13
CA ILE A 43 -1.94 2.83 0.69
C ILE A 43 -0.67 2.14 0.21
N LEU A 44 -0.80 1.38 -0.88
CA LEU A 44 0.30 0.87 -1.68
C LEU A 44 0.47 1.76 -2.92
N VAL A 45 1.69 2.22 -3.17
CA VAL A 45 2.09 2.88 -4.41
C VAL A 45 3.03 1.95 -5.17
N ALA A 46 2.58 1.46 -6.32
CA ALA A 46 3.35 0.57 -7.17
C ALA A 46 4.00 1.35 -8.32
N LEU A 47 5.32 1.25 -8.44
CA LEU A 47 6.10 1.85 -9.53
C LEU A 47 6.69 0.77 -10.44
N HIS A 48 7.02 1.12 -11.68
CA HIS A 48 7.79 0.21 -12.54
C HIS A 48 9.26 0.10 -12.09
N LYS A 49 9.80 1.17 -11.52
CA LYS A 49 11.15 1.24 -10.99
C LYS A 49 11.21 2.10 -9.74
N ILE A 50 11.93 1.64 -8.71
CA ILE A 50 12.24 2.44 -7.52
C ILE A 50 13.74 2.63 -7.45
N THR A 51 14.16 3.89 -7.36
CA THR A 51 15.54 4.29 -7.08
C THR A 51 15.53 5.36 -5.99
N PRO A 52 16.71 5.75 -5.43
CA PRO A 52 16.76 6.90 -4.53
C PRO A 52 16.21 8.20 -5.15
N HIS A 53 16.18 8.33 -6.48
CA HIS A 53 15.56 9.49 -7.12
C HIS A 53 14.04 9.52 -6.90
N GLU A 54 13.36 8.40 -7.12
CA GLU A 54 11.90 8.30 -7.05
C GLU A 54 11.41 8.49 -5.62
N LEU A 55 12.14 7.93 -4.65
CA LEU A 55 11.85 8.12 -3.23
C LEU A 55 12.07 9.58 -2.79
N ARG A 56 13.09 10.27 -3.33
CA ARG A 56 13.29 11.70 -3.07
C ARG A 56 12.17 12.55 -3.66
N ASN A 57 11.70 12.23 -4.86
CA ASN A 57 10.61 12.96 -5.51
C ASN A 57 9.30 12.80 -4.71
N ALA A 58 9.04 11.60 -4.17
CA ALA A 58 7.87 11.31 -3.34
C ALA A 58 7.86 12.07 -2.00
N HIS A 59 9.03 12.48 -1.47
CA HIS A 59 9.16 13.00 -0.11
C HIS A 59 8.20 14.16 0.21
N ALA A 60 8.01 15.10 -0.71
CA ALA A 60 7.10 16.23 -0.47
C ALA A 60 5.65 15.79 -0.34
N CYS A 61 5.17 14.96 -1.27
CA CYS A 61 3.82 14.39 -1.25
C CYS A 61 3.59 13.55 0.02
N MET A 62 4.53 12.67 0.36
CA MET A 62 4.40 11.80 1.54
C MET A 62 4.39 12.60 2.85
N ARG A 63 5.16 13.68 2.92
CA ARG A 63 5.18 14.54 4.10
C ARG A 63 3.85 15.26 4.30
N GLU A 64 3.24 15.78 3.24
CA GLU A 64 1.93 16.44 3.35
C GLU A 64 0.83 15.43 3.69
N TRP A 65 0.86 14.23 3.10
CA TRP A 65 -0.03 13.13 3.47
C TRP A 65 0.09 12.76 4.95
N ASN A 66 1.32 12.63 5.45
CA ASN A 66 1.55 12.29 6.85
C ASN A 66 1.10 13.39 7.83
N LYS A 67 1.26 14.67 7.46
CA LYS A 67 0.73 15.79 8.25
C LYS A 67 -0.78 15.77 8.40
N MET A 68 -1.51 15.12 7.48
CA MET A 68 -2.96 14.92 7.61
C MET A 68 -3.33 13.82 8.61
N GLY A 69 -2.33 13.17 9.24
CA GLY A 69 -2.52 12.12 10.24
C GLY A 69 -2.63 10.72 9.63
N HIS A 70 -2.24 10.54 8.37
CA HIS A 70 -2.26 9.25 7.69
C HIS A 70 -0.88 8.57 7.70
N PRO A 71 -0.82 7.23 7.75
CA PRO A 71 0.45 6.53 7.63
C PRO A 71 1.07 6.76 6.26
N VAL A 72 2.40 6.72 6.21
CA VAL A 72 3.13 6.86 4.95
C VAL A 72 2.83 5.65 4.06
N PRO A 73 2.42 5.86 2.80
CA PRO A 73 2.21 4.79 1.84
C PRO A 73 3.44 3.89 1.68
N VAL A 74 3.21 2.59 1.53
CA VAL A 74 4.27 1.65 1.20
C VAL A 74 4.56 1.71 -0.30
N TYR A 75 5.83 1.64 -0.66
CA TYR A 75 6.29 1.67 -2.05
C TYR A 75 6.86 0.31 -2.43
N PHE A 76 6.40 -0.21 -3.56
CA PHE A 76 6.95 -1.43 -4.17
C PHE A 76 7.10 -1.23 -5.66
N THR A 77 8.05 -1.93 -6.25
CA THR A 77 8.01 -2.17 -7.69
C THR A 77 6.98 -3.24 -8.02
N VAL A 78 6.40 -3.18 -9.22
CA VAL A 78 5.51 -4.26 -9.71
C VAL A 78 6.18 -5.63 -9.63
N GLY A 79 7.50 -5.70 -9.87
CA GLY A 79 8.28 -6.94 -9.76
C GLY A 79 8.40 -7.44 -8.31
N GLU A 80 8.69 -6.56 -7.35
CA GLU A 80 8.82 -6.95 -5.94
C GLU A 80 7.50 -7.48 -5.35
N LEU A 81 6.35 -6.94 -5.78
CA LEU A 81 5.05 -7.41 -5.31
C LEU A 81 4.83 -8.90 -5.56
N GLN A 82 5.35 -9.44 -6.67
CA GLN A 82 5.18 -10.86 -7.02
C GLN A 82 5.92 -11.81 -6.08
N SER A 83 6.92 -11.32 -5.36
CA SER A 83 7.77 -12.13 -4.48
C SER A 83 7.80 -11.66 -3.03
N ALA A 84 7.02 -10.64 -2.64
CA ALA A 84 7.07 -10.07 -1.29
C ALA A 84 6.10 -10.71 -0.29
N GLY A 85 5.24 -11.63 -0.74
CA GLY A 85 4.23 -12.29 0.10
C GLY A 85 4.79 -13.21 1.18
N ASP A 86 6.06 -13.62 1.10
CA ASP A 86 6.75 -14.38 2.15
C ASP A 86 7.36 -13.47 3.24
N VAL A 87 7.74 -12.24 2.88
CA VAL A 87 8.32 -11.24 3.80
C VAL A 87 7.23 -10.51 4.59
N PHE A 88 6.12 -10.17 3.95
CA PHE A 88 5.00 -9.41 4.56
C PHE A 88 3.66 -10.16 4.44
N PRO A 89 3.57 -11.40 4.97
CA PRO A 89 2.42 -12.26 4.69
C PRO A 89 1.10 -11.75 5.26
N ILE A 90 1.10 -11.03 6.39
CA ILE A 90 -0.13 -10.48 6.98
C ILE A 90 -0.68 -9.35 6.10
N GLU A 91 0.18 -8.42 5.69
CA GLU A 91 -0.18 -7.29 4.84
C GLU A 91 -0.66 -7.77 3.48
N PHE A 92 0.06 -8.73 2.87
CA PHE A 92 -0.33 -9.28 1.58
C PHE A 92 -1.64 -10.08 1.66
N HIS A 93 -1.90 -10.77 2.77
CA HIS A 93 -3.19 -11.42 3.00
C HIS A 93 -4.32 -10.37 3.10
N GLN A 94 -4.09 -9.24 3.76
CA GLN A 94 -5.05 -8.13 3.76
C GLN A 94 -5.25 -7.54 2.35
N MET A 95 -4.18 -7.36 1.58
CA MET A 95 -4.24 -6.88 0.20
C MET A 95 -4.95 -7.86 -0.75
N GLU A 96 -4.87 -9.16 -0.49
CA GLU A 96 -5.59 -10.20 -1.25
C GLU A 96 -7.11 -10.11 -1.02
N HIS A 97 -7.53 -9.91 0.23
CA HIS A 97 -8.95 -9.96 0.62
C HIS A 97 -9.65 -8.61 0.63
N ALA A 98 -8.92 -7.52 0.87
CA ALA A 98 -9.47 -6.19 1.12
C ALA A 98 -8.60 -5.14 0.43
N ARG A 99 -8.84 -4.94 -0.87
CA ARG A 99 -8.22 -3.88 -1.65
C ARG A 99 -9.19 -3.15 -2.57
N VAL A 100 -8.89 -1.88 -2.84
CA VAL A 100 -9.56 -1.04 -3.83
C VAL A 100 -8.49 -0.35 -4.67
N VAL A 101 -8.51 -0.58 -5.98
CA VAL A 101 -7.64 0.15 -6.91
C VAL A 101 -8.15 1.58 -7.05
N LEU A 102 -7.32 2.53 -6.64
CA LEU A 102 -7.63 3.96 -6.71
C LEU A 102 -7.14 4.57 -8.04
N TYR A 103 -6.06 4.03 -8.61
CA TYR A 103 -5.51 4.42 -9.90
C TYR A 103 -4.70 3.29 -10.52
N GLY A 104 -4.71 3.17 -11.85
CA GLY A 104 -3.89 2.22 -12.59
C GLY A 104 -4.47 0.81 -12.65
N GLU A 105 -3.60 -0.18 -12.85
CA GLU A 105 -3.96 -1.59 -12.92
C GLU A 105 -3.99 -2.25 -11.54
N ASP A 106 -4.75 -3.34 -11.39
CA ASP A 106 -4.65 -4.18 -10.18
C ASP A 106 -3.38 -5.04 -10.24
N VAL A 107 -2.25 -4.46 -9.83
CA VAL A 107 -0.94 -5.14 -9.78
C VAL A 107 -0.86 -6.25 -8.73
N LEU A 108 -1.91 -6.41 -7.90
CA LEU A 108 -2.02 -7.47 -6.90
C LEU A 108 -2.94 -8.60 -7.38
N ALA A 109 -3.48 -8.52 -8.60
CA ALA A 109 -4.28 -9.58 -9.18
C ALA A 109 -3.48 -10.89 -9.28
N GLY A 110 -4.03 -11.96 -8.70
CA GLY A 110 -3.40 -13.28 -8.70
C GLY A 110 -2.26 -13.48 -7.70
N ILE A 111 -1.98 -12.50 -6.84
CA ILE A 111 -1.09 -12.73 -5.69
C ILE A 111 -1.84 -13.56 -4.65
N SER A 112 -1.20 -14.63 -4.19
CA SER A 112 -1.69 -15.50 -3.12
C SER A 112 -0.62 -15.63 -2.05
N VAL A 113 -1.00 -15.50 -0.78
CA VAL A 113 -0.08 -15.72 0.34
C VAL A 113 -0.13 -17.17 0.81
N SER A 114 1.04 -17.76 1.10
CA SER A 114 1.08 -19.09 1.69
C SER A 114 0.66 -19.06 3.16
N ASP A 115 -0.33 -19.87 3.52
CA ASP A 115 -0.76 -20.09 4.92
C ASP A 115 0.40 -20.42 5.86
N LYS A 116 1.45 -21.08 5.35
CA LYS A 116 2.65 -21.40 6.12
C LYS A 116 3.35 -20.12 6.61
N TYR A 117 3.59 -19.16 5.72
CA TYR A 117 4.24 -17.89 6.08
C TYR A 117 3.31 -17.04 6.96
N LEU A 118 2.01 -17.02 6.65
CA LEU A 118 1.01 -16.30 7.44
C LEU A 118 0.96 -16.81 8.89
N ARG A 119 0.92 -18.14 9.08
CA ARG A 119 0.96 -18.75 10.42
C ARG A 119 2.24 -18.34 11.15
N HIS A 120 3.40 -18.44 10.51
CA HIS A 120 4.67 -18.13 11.15
C HIS A 120 4.75 -16.67 11.61
N GLN A 121 4.34 -15.72 10.77
CA GLN A 121 4.32 -14.31 11.17
C GLN A 121 3.29 -14.04 12.27
N THR A 122 2.12 -14.67 12.21
CA THR A 122 1.08 -14.52 13.24
C THR A 122 1.57 -15.02 14.60
N GLU A 123 2.20 -16.20 14.65
CA GLU A 123 2.79 -16.74 15.88
C GLU A 123 3.91 -15.85 16.44
N PHE A 124 4.71 -15.24 15.55
CA PHE A 124 5.75 -14.30 15.96
C PHE A 124 5.17 -13.04 16.59
N GLU A 125 4.20 -12.39 15.92
CA GLU A 125 3.52 -11.18 16.40
C GLU A 125 2.83 -11.42 17.74
N LEU A 126 2.14 -12.56 17.92
CA LEU A 126 1.44 -12.89 19.17
C LEU A 126 2.36 -13.21 20.36
N ARG A 127 3.62 -13.60 20.11
CA ARG A 127 4.54 -14.08 21.15
C ARG A 127 5.70 -13.14 21.42
N SER A 128 5.95 -12.18 20.53
CA SER A 128 7.12 -11.29 20.58
C SER A 128 6.76 -9.81 20.67
N LYS A 129 5.49 -9.44 20.45
CA LYS A 129 4.94 -8.10 20.69
C LYS A 129 3.79 -8.19 21.70
#